data_AF-A0A5J6L7N8-F1
#
_entry.id   AF-A0A5J6L7N8-F1
#
_cell.length_a   1.000
_cell.length_b   1.000
_cell.length_c   1.000
_cell.angle_alpha   90.00
_cell.angle_beta   90.00
_cell.angle_gamma   90.00
#
_symmetry.space_group_name_H-M   'P 1'
#
loop_
_entity.id
_entity.type
_entity.pdbx_description
1 polymer ?
#
loop_
_entity_poly.entity_id
_entity_poly.type
_entity_poly.pdbx_seq_one_letter_code
_entity_poly.pdbx_strand_id
1 'polypeptide(L)'
;MKGKVGLVIGLAAGYVLGSRAGRERYEQIKEQAVKAWHTDPVQKQVDKAKAFGTSAAKVVPGVLWDGAKRVTTAAGGSGSVSEKAQRAAAAAKSAARDVADAVEDSLEEAEEAATDSASGDTKTSSDTKTGQKKADETKSATSAGS
;
A
#
# COMPACT_ATOMS: atom_id res chain seq x y z
N MET A 1 12.60 11.76 0.64
CA MET A 1 12.11 12.53 -0.53
C MET A 1 10.76 11.98 -1.02
N LYS A 2 9.69 12.12 -0.22
CA LYS A 2 8.44 11.37 -0.42
C LYS A 2 7.58 11.89 -1.60
N GLY A 3 7.63 13.20 -1.90
CA GLY A 3 6.83 13.80 -2.99
C GLY A 3 7.29 13.52 -4.43
N LYS A 4 8.50 13.00 -4.64
CA LYS A 4 9.05 12.79 -6.00
C LYS A 4 8.50 11.53 -6.67
N VAL A 5 8.13 10.52 -5.89
CA VAL A 5 7.63 9.23 -6.40
C VAL A 5 6.27 9.41 -7.07
N GLY A 6 5.34 10.13 -6.43
CA GLY A 6 4.02 10.43 -7.00
C GLY A 6 4.10 11.23 -8.31
N LEU A 7 5.07 12.15 -8.42
CA LEU A 7 5.28 12.92 -9.64
C LEU A 7 5.73 12.04 -10.82
N VAL A 8 6.66 11.10 -10.58
CA VAL A 8 7.14 10.17 -11.60
C VAL A 8 6.03 9.22 -12.04
N ILE A 9 5.25 8.68 -11.10
CA ILE A 9 4.11 7.80 -11.40
C ILE A 9 3.05 8.55 -12.22
N GLY A 10 2.69 9.78 -11.81
CA GLY A 10 1.72 10.60 -12.53
C GLY A 10 2.18 10.96 -13.95
N LEU A 11 3.47 11.28 -14.12
CA LEU A 11 4.05 11.57 -15.43
C LEU A 11 4.03 10.33 -16.34
N ALA A 12 4.40 9.15 -15.82
CA ALA A 12 4.38 7.91 -16.58
C ALA A 12 2.95 7.54 -17.02
N ALA A 13 1.98 7.61 -16.09
CA ALA A 13 0.57 7.36 -16.40
C ALA A 13 0.02 8.36 -17.43
N GLY A 14 0.35 9.65 -17.29
CA GLY A 14 -0.04 10.69 -18.24
C GLY A 14 0.60 10.49 -19.63
N TYR A 15 1.86 10.05 -19.69
CA TYR A 15 2.56 9.78 -20.94
C TYR A 15 1.97 8.58 -21.69
N VAL A 16 1.61 7.50 -20.98
CA VAL A 16 0.94 6.33 -21.59
C VAL A 16 -0.45 6.68 -22.10
N LEU A 17 -1.24 7.42 -21.31
CA LEU A 17 -2.59 7.79 -21.71
C LEU A 17 -2.60 8.85 -22.85
N GLY A 18 -1.62 9.75 -22.85
CA GLY A 18 -1.49 10.82 -23.85
C GLY A 18 -0.83 10.41 -25.17
N SER A 19 -0.02 9.34 -25.18
CA SER A 19 0.71 8.88 -26.38
C SER A 19 -0.09 7.97 -27.32
N ARG A 20 -1.40 7.77 -27.08
CA ARG A 20 -2.28 6.83 -27.82
C ARG A 20 -2.38 7.07 -29.34
N ALA A 21 -1.73 8.09 -29.89
CA ALA A 21 -1.69 8.36 -31.34
C ALA A 21 -0.57 7.61 -32.10
N GLY A 22 0.40 6.96 -31.44
CA GLY A 22 1.55 6.32 -32.10
C GLY A 22 1.67 4.81 -31.88
N ARG A 23 0.95 3.99 -32.66
CA ARG A 23 0.96 2.51 -32.54
C ARG A 23 2.35 1.88 -32.64
N GLU A 24 3.21 2.38 -33.54
CA GLU A 24 4.57 1.84 -33.73
C GLU A 24 5.53 2.19 -32.59
N ARG A 25 5.39 3.38 -31.99
CA ARG A 25 6.23 3.82 -30.87
C ARG A 25 5.84 3.14 -29.56
N TYR A 26 4.57 2.80 -29.39
CA TYR A 26 4.10 2.09 -28.20
C TYR A 26 4.74 0.71 -28.07
N GLU A 27 4.82 -0.06 -29.16
CA GLU A 27 5.41 -1.40 -29.11
C GLU A 27 6.93 -1.37 -28.84
N GLN A 28 7.67 -0.42 -29.41
CA GLN A 28 9.10 -0.25 -29.11
C GLN A 28 9.34 0.11 -27.63
N ILE A 29 8.56 1.04 -27.09
CA ILE A 29 8.66 1.46 -25.69
C ILE A 29 8.26 0.31 -24.77
N LYS A 30 7.25 -0.48 -25.15
CA LYS A 30 6.79 -1.64 -24.40
C LYS A 30 7.84 -2.73 -24.33
N GLU A 31 8.49 -3.09 -25.44
CA GLU A 31 9.59 -4.06 -25.43
C GLU A 31 10.74 -3.61 -24.53
N GLN A 32 11.11 -2.33 -24.60
CA GLN A 32 12.15 -1.75 -23.74
C GLN A 32 11.72 -1.69 -22.27
N ALA A 33 10.46 -1.37 -21.99
CA ALA A 33 9.90 -1.35 -20.65
C ALA A 33 9.86 -2.75 -20.03
N VAL A 34 9.43 -3.76 -20.78
CA VAL A 34 9.44 -5.16 -20.35
C VAL A 34 10.85 -5.62 -20.05
N LYS A 35 11.83 -5.30 -20.92
CA LYS A 35 13.23 -5.63 -20.69
C LYS A 35 13.80 -4.98 -19.42
N ALA A 36 13.43 -3.72 -19.16
CA ALA A 36 13.80 -3.03 -17.92
C ALA A 36 13.10 -3.62 -16.68
N TRP A 37 11.83 -4.04 -16.82
CA TRP A 37 11.03 -4.64 -15.74
C TRP A 37 11.61 -5.95 -15.23
N HIS A 38 12.18 -6.77 -16.13
CA HIS A 38 12.76 -8.06 -15.76
C HIS A 38 14.15 -7.98 -15.10
N THR A 39 14.67 -6.77 -14.83
CA THR A 39 15.98 -6.63 -14.17
C THR A 39 15.86 -6.83 -12.65
N ASP A 40 16.84 -7.51 -12.05
CA ASP A 40 16.94 -7.75 -10.60
C ASP A 40 16.69 -6.53 -9.69
N PRO A 41 17.23 -5.32 -9.98
CA PRO A 41 16.96 -4.15 -9.14
C PRO A 41 15.48 -3.73 -9.15
N VAL A 42 14.78 -3.90 -10.28
CA VAL A 42 13.36 -3.55 -10.40
C VAL A 42 12.50 -4.55 -9.66
N GLN A 43 12.78 -5.86 -9.80
CA GLN A 43 12.06 -6.90 -9.07
C GLN A 43 12.17 -6.72 -7.56
N LYS A 44 13.37 -6.44 -7.03
CA LYS A 44 13.57 -6.16 -5.60
C LYS A 44 12.80 -4.94 -5.11
N GLN A 45 12.60 -3.93 -5.96
CA GLN A 45 11.81 -2.75 -5.62
C GLN A 45 10.31 -3.02 -5.72
N VAL A 46 9.88 -3.82 -6.70
CA VAL A 46 8.48 -4.27 -6.85
C VAL A 46 8.09 -5.15 -5.67
N ASP A 47 8.94 -6.06 -5.22
CA ASP A 47 8.66 -6.93 -4.07
C ASP A 47 8.49 -6.12 -2.78
N LYS A 48 9.36 -5.13 -2.55
CA LYS A 48 9.21 -4.17 -1.44
C LYS A 48 7.90 -3.40 -1.57
N ALA A 49 7.62 -2.84 -2.75
CA ALA A 49 6.40 -2.09 -2.99
C ALA A 49 5.14 -2.95 -2.85
N LYS A 50 5.18 -4.24 -3.17
CA LYS A 50 4.08 -5.18 -3.03
C LYS A 50 3.78 -5.49 -1.57
N ALA A 51 4.81 -5.57 -0.73
CA ALA A 51 4.65 -5.71 0.72
C ALA A 51 3.92 -4.50 1.33
N PHE A 52 4.30 -3.28 0.94
CA PHE A 52 3.61 -2.06 1.39
C PHE A 52 2.22 -1.87 0.72
N GLY A 53 2.10 -2.24 -0.55
CA GLY A 53 0.90 -2.06 -1.35
C GLY A 53 -0.25 -2.98 -0.93
N THR A 54 0.04 -4.16 -0.37
CA THR A 54 -1.02 -5.08 0.07
C THR A 54 -1.83 -4.52 1.25
N SER A 55 -1.21 -3.71 2.12
CA SER A 55 -1.90 -3.01 3.20
C SER A 55 -2.74 -1.84 2.68
N ALA A 56 -2.17 -1.02 1.78
CA ALA A 56 -2.89 0.10 1.17
C ALA A 56 -4.03 -0.33 0.23
N ALA A 57 -3.93 -1.51 -0.40
CA ALA A 57 -4.87 -1.98 -1.42
C ALA A 57 -6.32 -2.16 -0.94
N LYS A 58 -6.58 -2.23 0.36
CA LYS A 58 -7.95 -2.36 0.90
C LYS A 58 -8.71 -1.04 0.98
N VAL A 59 -8.01 0.09 1.09
CA VAL A 59 -8.63 1.42 1.24
C VAL A 59 -8.78 2.12 -0.12
N VAL A 60 -7.92 1.76 -1.07
CA VAL A 60 -7.87 2.32 -2.43
C VAL A 60 -9.14 2.10 -3.30
N PRO A 61 -9.91 1.00 -3.23
CA PRO A 61 -10.98 0.74 -4.20
C PRO A 61 -12.11 1.78 -4.19
N GLY A 62 -12.54 2.24 -3.01
CA GLY A 62 -13.60 3.24 -2.87
C GLY A 62 -13.16 4.64 -3.31
N VAL A 63 -12.02 5.09 -2.80
CA VAL A 63 -11.43 6.41 -3.14
C VAL A 63 -11.03 6.52 -4.61
N LEU A 64 -10.61 5.41 -5.23
CA LEU A 64 -10.30 5.36 -6.66
C LEU A 64 -11.56 5.48 -7.52
N TRP A 65 -12.66 4.84 -7.13
CA TRP A 65 -13.94 4.95 -7.85
C TRP A 65 -14.55 6.35 -7.74
N ASP A 66 -14.50 6.96 -6.55
CA ASP A 66 -14.99 8.31 -6.34
C ASP A 66 -14.11 9.35 -7.02
N GLY A 67 -12.78 9.19 -6.96
CA GLY A 67 -11.84 10.04 -7.69
C GLY A 67 -12.08 9.99 -9.21
N ALA A 68 -12.28 8.80 -9.77
CA ALA A 68 -12.59 8.62 -11.18
C ALA A 68 -13.93 9.28 -11.57
N LYS A 69 -15.00 9.09 -10.78
CA LYS A 69 -16.30 9.76 -11.02
C LYS A 69 -16.19 11.28 -10.96
N ARG A 70 -15.42 11.82 -10.02
CA ARG A 70 -15.22 13.28 -9.88
C ARG A 70 -14.47 13.87 -11.06
N VAL A 71 -13.38 13.24 -11.51
CA VAL A 71 -12.60 13.70 -12.66
C VAL A 71 -13.41 13.63 -13.96
N THR A 72 -14.13 12.52 -14.17
CA THR A 72 -14.99 12.35 -15.36
C THR A 72 -16.17 13.33 -15.37
N THR A 73 -16.79 13.58 -14.22
CA THR A 73 -17.84 14.61 -14.08
C THR A 73 -17.28 16.01 -14.32
N ALA A 74 -16.09 16.32 -13.79
CA ALA A 74 -15.42 17.60 -13.99
C ALA A 74 -15.02 17.84 -15.46
N ALA A 75 -14.64 16.78 -16.17
CA ALA A 75 -14.30 16.85 -17.60
C ALA A 75 -15.55 16.88 -18.51
N GLY A 76 -16.67 16.29 -18.08
CA GLY A 76 -17.93 16.21 -18.84
C GLY A 76 -18.76 17.49 -18.86
N GLY A 77 -18.47 18.48 -18.00
CA GLY A 77 -19.20 19.74 -17.94
C GLY A 77 -19.08 20.61 -19.21
N SER A 78 -20.04 21.51 -19.44
CA SER A 78 -19.98 22.53 -20.50
C SER A 78 -19.00 23.64 -20.12
N GLY A 79 -18.15 24.07 -21.06
CA GLY A 79 -17.18 25.14 -20.83
C GLY A 79 -16.03 25.07 -21.83
N SER A 80 -15.16 26.08 -21.81
CA SER A 80 -13.95 26.08 -22.63
C SER A 80 -13.01 24.95 -22.20
N VAL A 81 -12.16 24.48 -23.12
CA VAL A 81 -11.18 23.42 -22.84
C VAL A 81 -10.28 23.77 -21.64
N SER A 82 -9.91 25.04 -21.49
CA SER A 82 -9.13 25.53 -20.35
C SER A 82 -9.88 25.38 -19.02
N GLU A 83 -11.18 25.69 -18.99
CA GLU A 83 -11.99 25.57 -17.78
C GLU A 83 -12.21 24.12 -17.38
N LYS A 84 -12.45 23.24 -18.36
CA LYS A 84 -12.56 21.79 -18.13
C LYS A 84 -11.26 21.21 -17.58
N ALA A 85 -10.12 21.62 -18.15
CA ALA A 85 -8.80 21.20 -17.68
C ALA A 85 -8.53 21.64 -16.23
N GLN A 86 -8.86 22.89 -15.88
CA GLN A 86 -8.69 23.41 -14.52
C GLN A 86 -9.59 22.69 -13.51
N ARG A 87 -10.86 22.42 -13.87
CA ARG A 87 -11.79 21.64 -13.02
C ARG A 87 -11.34 20.20 -12.84
N ALA A 88 -10.90 19.54 -13.92
CA ALA A 88 -10.36 18.18 -13.86
C ALA A 88 -9.08 18.11 -13.02
N ALA A 89 -8.18 19.10 -13.13
CA ALA A 89 -6.97 19.20 -12.32
C ALA A 89 -7.28 19.40 -10.83
N ALA A 90 -8.27 20.25 -10.49
CA ALA A 90 -8.72 20.44 -9.13
C ALA A 90 -9.34 19.15 -8.54
N ALA A 91 -10.19 18.46 -9.30
CA ALA A 91 -10.80 17.19 -8.90
C ALA A 91 -9.74 16.09 -8.70
N ALA A 92 -8.75 16.01 -9.57
CA ALA A 92 -7.64 15.06 -9.45
C ALA A 92 -6.77 15.34 -8.23
N LYS A 93 -6.50 16.62 -7.92
CA LYS A 93 -5.72 17.02 -6.74
C LYS A 93 -6.47 16.71 -5.43
N SER A 94 -7.80 16.84 -5.43
CA SER A 94 -8.64 16.45 -4.30
C SER A 94 -8.61 14.93 -4.10
N ALA A 95 -8.84 14.14 -5.15
CA ALA A 95 -8.80 12.68 -5.06
C ALA A 95 -7.42 12.16 -4.64
N ALA A 96 -6.34 12.80 -5.09
CA ALA A 96 -4.98 12.46 -4.66
C ALA A 96 -4.73 12.75 -3.18
N ARG A 97 -5.39 13.78 -2.59
CA ARG A 97 -5.32 14.03 -1.15
C ARG A 97 -6.11 13.01 -0.35
N ASP A 98 -7.34 12.69 -0.77
CA ASP A 98 -8.16 11.65 -0.11
C ASP A 98 -7.40 10.31 -0.04
N VAL A 99 -6.68 9.95 -1.11
CA VAL A 99 -5.84 8.74 -1.16
C VAL A 99 -4.61 8.86 -0.27
N ALA A 100 -3.96 10.03 -0.23
CA ALA A 100 -2.80 10.25 0.62
C ALA A 100 -3.18 10.15 2.10
N ASP A 101 -4.26 10.83 2.52
CA ASP A 101 -4.76 10.80 3.89
C ASP A 101 -5.14 9.36 4.31
N ALA A 102 -5.85 8.63 3.45
CA ALA A 102 -6.22 7.23 3.70
C ALA A 102 -5.01 6.28 3.84
N VAL A 103 -3.92 6.58 3.11
CA VAL A 103 -2.68 5.80 3.16
C VAL A 103 -1.86 6.19 4.39
N GLU A 104 -1.80 7.46 4.75
CA GLU A 104 -1.14 7.96 5.97
C GLU A 104 -1.81 7.35 7.22
N ASP A 105 -3.15 7.33 7.27
CA ASP A 105 -3.94 6.72 8.35
C ASP A 105 -3.67 5.20 8.48
N SER A 106 -3.60 4.48 7.35
CA SER A 106 -3.26 3.04 7.35
C SER A 106 -1.78 2.76 7.71
N LEU A 107 -0.89 3.72 7.45
CA LEU A 107 0.54 3.63 7.81
C LEU A 107 0.72 3.91 9.30
N GLU A 108 -0.01 4.88 9.84
CA GLU A 108 0.02 5.26 11.26
C GLU A 108 -0.57 4.15 12.13
N GLU A 109 -1.67 3.51 11.71
CA GLU A 109 -2.22 2.33 12.40
C GLU A 109 -1.28 1.11 12.34
N ALA A 110 -0.52 0.96 11.25
CA ALA A 110 0.50 -0.09 11.15
C ALA A 110 1.76 0.22 11.99
N GLU A 111 2.15 1.49 12.14
CA GLU A 111 3.24 1.92 13.03
C GLU A 111 2.82 1.88 14.51
N GLU A 112 1.59 2.24 14.86
CA GLU A 112 1.04 2.08 16.21
C GLU A 112 0.93 0.61 16.60
N ALA A 113 0.41 -0.27 15.73
CA ALA A 113 0.37 -1.71 16.02
C ALA A 113 1.77 -2.34 16.16
N ALA A 114 2.77 -1.80 15.45
CA ALA A 114 4.16 -2.22 15.56
C ALA A 114 4.87 -1.67 16.82
N THR A 115 4.49 -0.49 17.30
CA THR A 115 5.05 0.14 18.52
C THR A 115 4.36 -0.34 19.80
N ASP A 116 3.07 -0.69 19.76
CA ASP A 116 2.35 -1.39 20.84
C ASP A 116 2.88 -2.83 20.98
N SER A 117 3.14 -3.52 19.87
CA SER A 117 3.85 -4.82 19.88
C SER A 117 5.30 -4.74 20.37
N ALA A 118 5.97 -3.58 20.23
CA ALA A 118 7.30 -3.34 20.82
C ALA A 118 7.26 -2.84 22.27
N SER A 119 6.08 -2.45 22.78
CA SER A 119 5.84 -2.05 24.17
C SER A 119 5.16 -3.16 25.00
N GLY A 120 4.78 -4.27 24.36
CA GLY A 120 4.14 -5.44 24.98
C GLY A 120 5.09 -6.41 25.71
N ASP A 121 6.39 -6.13 25.80
CA ASP A 121 7.35 -6.94 26.57
C ASP A 121 7.67 -6.30 27.94
N THR A 122 6.66 -5.94 28.72
CA THR A 122 6.80 -5.83 30.20
C THR A 122 5.47 -5.96 30.97
N LYS A 123 4.67 -6.99 30.70
CA LYS A 123 3.76 -7.50 31.76
C LYS A 123 3.47 -8.99 31.66
N THR A 124 4.52 -9.80 31.68
CA THR A 124 4.44 -11.14 32.27
C THR A 124 5.33 -11.15 33.51
N SER A 125 4.70 -11.11 34.70
CA SER A 125 5.16 -11.71 35.97
C SER A 125 4.76 -10.88 37.21
N SER A 126 3.48 -10.90 37.58
CA SER A 126 3.04 -10.96 38.98
C SER A 126 1.52 -11.16 38.99
N ASP A 127 1.03 -12.09 39.82
CA ASP A 127 -0.31 -12.71 39.80
C ASP A 127 -0.39 -13.82 38.72
N THR A 128 -0.29 -15.12 39.03
CA THR A 128 -0.94 -15.84 40.12
C THR A 128 -0.11 -17.09 40.49
N LYS A 129 0.56 -17.06 41.64
CA LYS A 129 0.88 -18.30 42.37
C LYS A 129 -0.16 -18.43 43.46
N THR A 130 -1.13 -19.32 43.27
CA THR A 130 -1.70 -20.26 44.27
C THR A 130 -3.04 -20.78 43.74
N GLY A 131 -3.12 -22.09 43.46
CA GLY A 131 -4.40 -22.80 43.41
C GLY A 131 -4.55 -23.79 42.27
N GLN A 132 -4.89 -25.03 42.62
CA GLN A 132 -5.35 -26.17 41.79
C GLN A 132 -4.27 -26.96 41.03
N LYS A 133 -3.84 -28.14 41.49
CA LYS A 133 -4.56 -29.43 41.69
C LYS A 133 -4.87 -30.17 40.37
N LYS A 134 -4.01 -31.13 40.01
CA LYS A 134 -4.27 -32.38 39.27
C LYS A 134 -3.00 -33.24 39.40
N ALA A 135 -2.94 -34.27 40.25
CA ALA A 135 -3.53 -35.60 40.15
C ALA A 135 -3.01 -36.42 38.95
N ASP A 136 -2.64 -37.67 39.27
CA ASP A 136 -2.21 -38.81 38.45
C ASP A 136 -0.80 -38.74 37.84
N GLU A 137 0.21 -39.42 38.38
CA GLU A 137 0.37 -40.87 38.54
C GLU A 137 0.28 -41.61 37.18
N THR A 138 1.43 -41.94 36.59
CA THR A 138 1.85 -43.30 36.22
C THR A 138 2.96 -43.29 35.16
N LYS A 139 3.95 -44.18 35.37
CA LYS A 139 5.01 -44.67 34.46
C LYS A 139 6.15 -43.67 34.20
N SER A 140 7.43 -43.98 34.40
CA SER A 140 8.09 -45.28 34.45
C SER A 140 9.53 -45.12 34.97
N ALA A 141 9.91 -46.02 35.89
CA ALA A 141 11.15 -46.79 35.90
C ALA A 141 12.53 -46.08 35.90
N THR A 142 13.28 -46.38 36.98
CA THR A 142 14.70 -46.80 36.97
C THR A 142 15.80 -45.74 36.89
N SER A 143 16.43 -45.46 38.04
CA SER A 143 17.87 -45.66 38.30
C SER A 143 18.21 -44.99 39.64
N ALA A 144 18.46 -45.75 40.71
CA ALA A 144 19.78 -46.20 41.17
C ALA A 144 20.46 -45.22 42.15
N GLY A 145 20.84 -45.73 43.33
CA GLY A 145 21.86 -45.09 44.18
C GLY A 145 21.51 -45.03 45.66
N SER A 146 21.78 -46.15 46.35
CA SER A 146 22.17 -46.32 47.78
C SER A 146 21.51 -45.50 48.87
#